data_AF-A0A257A0T2-F1
#
_entry.id   AF-A0A257A0T2-F1
#
_cell.length_a   1.000
_cell.length_b   1.000
_cell.length_c   1.000
_cell.angle_alpha   90.00
_cell.angle_beta   90.00
_cell.angle_gamma   90.00
#
_symmetry.space_group_name_H-M   'P 1'
#
loop_
_entity.id
_entity.type
_entity.pdbx_description
1 polymer ?
#
loop_
_entity_poly.entity_id
_entity_poly.type
_entity_poly.pdbx_seq_one_letter_code
_entity_poly.pdbx_strand_id
1 'polypeptide(L)'
;MMDSLTPKLEISLEEAKAIDSKYLAKISIHNMGNVDAMNIMLQISGALNLERPMAIMKVAKNSKELVDAYLIPGEGEVIEGEVVYHRFDGKEYREKFNWKYRVRRKGFHIEKNKEKVKCTLCRGTILPGLDILICDKCGAVYHVPCAKRAGKCLKCGNPFNFE
;
A
#
# COMPACT_ATOMS: atom_id res chain seq x y z
N MET A 1 -31.29 5.48 31.30
CA MET A 1 -30.26 4.58 30.74
C MET A 1 -28.99 5.40 30.61
N MET A 2 -27.94 5.08 31.38
CA MET A 2 -26.64 5.70 31.15
C MET A 2 -26.09 5.10 29.86
N ASP A 3 -25.90 5.92 28.82
CA ASP A 3 -25.12 5.50 27.67
C ASP A 3 -23.74 5.08 28.17
N SER A 4 -23.35 3.83 27.89
CA SER A 4 -22.01 3.38 28.23
C SER A 4 -21.00 4.30 27.55
N LEU A 5 -20.11 4.93 28.32
CA LEU A 5 -19.05 5.80 27.80
C LEU A 5 -18.05 4.95 27.00
N THR A 6 -18.23 4.84 25.70
CA THR A 6 -17.42 3.97 24.85
C THR A 6 -16.94 4.72 23.62
N PRO A 7 -15.62 4.83 23.40
CA PRO A 7 -15.07 5.27 22.13
C PRO A 7 -15.29 4.17 21.09
N LYS A 8 -15.53 4.56 19.83
CA LYS A 8 -15.73 3.62 18.72
C LYS A 8 -15.11 4.19 17.47
N LEU A 9 -14.03 3.58 16.99
CA LEU A 9 -13.33 4.07 15.80
C LEU A 9 -13.79 3.32 14.55
N GLU A 10 -14.16 4.08 13.52
CA GLU A 10 -14.37 3.59 12.16
C GLU A 10 -13.21 4.09 11.29
N ILE A 11 -12.51 3.17 10.63
CA ILE A 11 -11.36 3.46 9.79
C ILE A 11 -11.77 3.29 8.33
N SER A 12 -11.48 4.29 7.50
CA SER A 12 -11.73 4.24 6.06
C SER A 12 -10.49 4.68 5.26
N LEU A 13 -10.28 4.03 4.11
CA LEU A 13 -9.30 4.47 3.12
C LEU A 13 -10.00 5.38 2.10
N GLU A 14 -9.74 6.68 2.18
CA GLU A 14 -10.40 7.68 1.31
C GLU A 14 -9.73 7.74 -0.07
N GLU A 15 -8.39 7.71 -0.09
CA GLU A 15 -7.60 7.75 -1.31
C GLU A 15 -6.31 6.94 -1.11
N ALA A 16 -5.83 6.31 -2.18
CA ALA A 16 -4.48 5.74 -2.22
C ALA A 16 -3.89 5.95 -3.61
N LYS A 17 -2.91 6.85 -3.70
CA LYS A 17 -2.24 7.23 -4.94
C LYS A 17 -0.84 6.61 -4.99
N ALA A 18 -0.54 5.92 -6.08
CA ALA A 18 0.80 5.38 -6.31
C ALA A 18 1.80 6.54 -6.48
N ILE A 19 2.87 6.53 -5.70
CA ILE A 19 4.03 7.42 -5.82
C ILE A 19 5.28 6.54 -5.79
N ASP A 20 5.94 6.44 -6.93
CA ASP A 20 7.13 5.62 -7.12
C ASP A 20 6.95 4.13 -6.79
N SER A 21 7.40 3.68 -5.62
CA SER A 21 7.30 2.29 -5.14
C SER A 21 6.43 2.19 -3.90
N LYS A 22 5.73 3.28 -3.56
CA LYS A 22 4.86 3.42 -2.40
C LYS A 22 3.49 3.93 -2.85
N TYR A 23 2.58 4.00 -1.90
CA TYR A 23 1.27 4.62 -2.04
C TYR A 23 1.17 5.71 -0.97
N LEU A 24 0.84 6.93 -1.37
CA LEU A 24 0.38 7.95 -0.44
C LEU A 24 -1.12 7.73 -0.25
N ALA A 25 -1.49 7.28 0.94
CA ALA A 25 -2.85 6.99 1.33
C ALA A 25 -3.36 8.08 2.27
N LYS A 26 -4.61 8.50 2.05
CA LYS A 26 -5.35 9.33 2.99
C LYS A 26 -6.31 8.44 3.75
N ILE A 27 -6.03 8.24 5.03
CA ILE A 27 -6.82 7.40 5.92
C ILE A 27 -7.66 8.31 6.81
N SER A 28 -8.93 7.94 6.94
CA SER A 28 -9.88 8.60 7.81
C SER A 28 -10.10 7.77 9.06
N ILE A 29 -10.09 8.43 10.21
CA ILE A 29 -10.35 7.84 11.52
C ILE A 29 -11.51 8.63 12.13
N HIS A 30 -12.69 8.02 12.18
CA HIS A 30 -13.90 8.63 12.70
C HIS A 30 -14.27 8.01 14.04
N ASN A 31 -14.30 8.82 15.10
CA ASN A 31 -14.79 8.37 16.39
C ASN A 31 -16.31 8.55 16.47
N MET A 32 -17.04 7.45 16.26
CA MET A 32 -18.50 7.34 16.40
C MET A 32 -18.95 7.15 17.86
N GLY A 33 -18.01 7.13 18.80
CA GLY A 33 -18.28 6.97 20.22
C GLY A 33 -18.66 8.28 20.91
N ASN A 34 -19.22 8.16 22.11
CA ASN A 34 -19.64 9.30 22.95
C ASN A 34 -18.53 9.86 23.85
N VAL A 35 -17.31 9.31 23.76
CA VAL A 35 -16.10 9.77 24.45
C VAL A 35 -14.89 9.75 23.54
N ASP A 36 -13.86 10.47 23.92
CA ASP A 36 -12.61 10.57 23.17
C ASP A 36 -11.87 9.22 23.12
N ALA A 37 -11.23 8.96 21.97
CA ALA A 37 -10.28 7.87 21.81
C ALA A 37 -8.86 8.43 21.93
N MET A 38 -8.01 7.80 22.73
CA MET A 38 -6.64 8.24 23.04
C MET A 38 -5.63 7.15 22.72
N ASN A 39 -4.37 7.54 22.50
CA ASN A 39 -3.24 6.62 22.27
C ASN A 39 -3.58 5.56 21.21
N ILE A 40 -3.98 6.03 20.04
CA ILE A 40 -4.48 5.21 18.94
C ILE A 40 -3.29 4.68 18.17
N MET A 41 -3.20 3.35 18.05
CA MET A 41 -2.16 2.63 17.32
C MET A 41 -2.82 1.88 16.16
N LEU A 42 -2.49 2.29 14.94
CA LEU A 42 -3.00 1.73 13.71
C LEU A 42 -1.95 0.85 13.04
N GLN A 43 -2.33 -0.38 12.71
CA GLN A 43 -1.55 -1.31 11.91
C GLN A 43 -2.33 -1.68 10.66
N ILE A 44 -1.62 -1.76 9.53
CA ILE A 44 -2.18 -2.10 8.22
C ILE A 44 -1.25 -3.09 7.54
N SER A 45 -1.81 -4.19 7.03
CA SER A 45 -1.12 -5.27 6.35
C SER A 45 -1.93 -5.83 5.17
N GLY A 46 -1.35 -6.78 4.43
CA GLY A 46 -1.99 -7.47 3.31
C GLY A 46 -1.60 -6.83 1.99
N ALA A 47 -2.58 -6.42 1.17
CA ALA A 47 -2.34 -5.88 -0.16
C ALA A 47 -1.47 -4.60 -0.12
N LEU A 48 -1.67 -3.77 0.91
CA LEU A 48 -0.80 -2.65 1.24
C LEU A 48 -0.39 -2.78 2.71
N ASN A 49 0.85 -2.43 3.02
CA ASN A 49 1.38 -2.48 4.39
C ASN A 49 1.85 -1.10 4.85
N LEU A 50 1.65 -0.79 6.14
CA LEU A 50 2.38 0.28 6.82
C LEU A 50 3.81 -0.20 7.11
N GLU A 51 4.83 0.61 6.80
CA GLU A 51 6.22 0.30 7.16
C GLU A 51 6.44 0.29 8.68
N ARG A 52 5.67 1.11 9.40
CA ARG A 52 5.67 1.22 10.86
C ARG A 52 4.25 1.49 11.35
N PRO A 53 3.87 1.00 12.54
CA PRO A 53 2.60 1.36 13.15
C PRO A 53 2.44 2.87 13.23
N MET A 54 1.26 3.36 12.90
CA MET A 54 0.93 4.78 12.99
C MET A 54 0.34 5.09 14.36
N ALA A 55 0.82 6.16 14.99
CA ALA A 55 0.30 6.63 16.27
C ALA A 55 -0.49 7.93 16.08
N ILE A 56 -1.72 7.98 16.59
CA ILE A 56 -2.54 9.20 16.70
C ILE A 56 -2.81 9.44 18.18
N MET A 57 -2.52 10.64 18.66
CA MET A 57 -2.66 10.94 20.09
C MET A 57 -4.11 10.88 20.56
N LYS A 58 -5.02 11.46 19.78
CA LYS A 58 -6.42 11.60 20.15
C LYS A 58 -7.30 11.79 18.92
N VAL A 59 -8.50 11.20 18.97
CA VAL A 59 -9.64 11.57 18.12
C VAL A 59 -10.81 11.89 19.03
N ALA A 60 -11.29 13.14 18.98
CA ALA A 60 -12.37 13.58 19.85
C ALA A 60 -13.68 12.83 19.54
N LYS A 61 -14.57 12.73 20.50
CA LYS A 61 -15.91 12.14 20.28
C LYS A 61 -16.61 12.81 19.09
N ASN A 62 -17.30 12.01 18.27
CA ASN A 62 -18.03 12.46 17.09
C ASN A 62 -17.20 13.31 16.11
N SER A 63 -15.89 13.07 16.05
CA SER A 63 -14.97 13.81 15.18
C SER A 63 -14.19 12.87 14.27
N LYS A 64 -13.79 13.43 13.12
CA LYS A 64 -13.06 12.73 12.06
C LYS A 64 -11.69 13.37 11.93
N GLU A 65 -10.64 12.55 12.01
CA GLU A 65 -9.27 12.95 11.69
C GLU A 65 -8.84 12.33 10.35
N LEU A 66 -8.09 13.09 9.57
CA LEU A 66 -7.49 12.63 8.32
C LEU A 66 -5.98 12.56 8.51
N VAL A 67 -5.42 11.40 8.20
CA VAL A 67 -3.98 11.15 8.31
C VAL A 67 -3.42 10.66 6.99
N ASP A 68 -2.30 11.24 6.60
CA ASP A 68 -1.55 10.81 5.43
C ASP A 68 -0.57 9.71 5.84
N ALA A 69 -0.57 8.61 5.08
CA ALA A 69 0.23 7.42 5.34
C ALA A 69 0.99 7.01 4.08
N TYR A 70 2.27 6.69 4.23
CA TYR A 70 3.00 5.96 3.19
C TYR A 70 2.80 4.47 3.38
N LEU A 71 2.16 3.83 2.40
CA LEU A 71 1.98 2.40 2.34
C LEU A 71 2.90 1.78 1.29
N ILE A 72 3.41 0.58 1.56
CA ILE A 72 4.18 -0.20 0.60
C ILE A 72 3.33 -1.34 0.04
N PRO A 73 3.56 -1.78 -1.21
CA PRO A 73 2.93 -2.99 -1.73
C PRO A 73 3.20 -4.18 -0.82
N GLY A 74 2.17 -4.99 -0.60
CA GLY A 74 2.29 -6.30 0.05
C GLY A 74 1.71 -7.42 -0.80
N GLU A 75 1.17 -8.43 -0.14
CA GLU A 75 0.67 -9.66 -0.75
C GLU A 75 -0.85 -9.78 -0.63
N GLY A 76 -1.48 -10.46 -1.58
CA GLY A 76 -2.94 -10.62 -1.62
C GLY A 76 -3.69 -9.42 -2.23
N GLU A 77 -5.02 -9.47 -2.09
CA GLU A 77 -5.97 -8.50 -2.68
C GLU A 77 -6.76 -7.70 -1.63
N VAL A 78 -6.55 -8.01 -0.36
CA VAL A 78 -7.26 -7.41 0.77
C VAL A 78 -6.25 -6.68 1.65
N ILE A 79 -6.57 -5.44 2.01
CA ILE A 79 -5.91 -4.73 3.09
C ILE A 79 -6.61 -5.14 4.38
N GLU A 80 -5.84 -5.58 5.35
CA GLU A 80 -6.28 -5.89 6.70
C GLU A 80 -5.70 -4.84 7.64
N GLY A 81 -6.46 -4.45 8.66
CA GLY A 81 -5.94 -3.55 9.66
C GLY A 81 -6.53 -3.77 11.02
N GLU A 82 -5.77 -3.30 11.99
CA GLU A 82 -6.10 -3.37 13.40
C GLU A 82 -5.82 -2.00 14.01
N VAL A 83 -6.76 -1.53 14.82
CA VAL A 83 -6.58 -0.31 15.61
C VAL A 83 -6.76 -0.63 17.08
N VAL A 84 -5.77 -0.23 17.87
CA VAL A 84 -5.79 -0.34 19.34
C VAL A 84 -5.85 1.07 19.91
N TYR A 85 -6.74 1.32 20.87
CA TYR A 85 -6.92 2.66 21.44
C TYR A 85 -7.45 2.58 22.86
N HIS A 86 -7.38 3.70 23.57
CA HIS A 86 -7.70 3.78 24.99
C HIS A 86 -8.78 4.82 25.26
N ARG A 87 -9.62 4.55 26.27
CA ARG A 87 -10.45 5.57 26.92
C ARG A 87 -9.62 6.33 27.96
N PHE A 88 -10.10 7.48 28.41
CA PHE A 88 -9.43 8.34 29.41
C PHE A 88 -9.04 7.63 30.72
N ASP A 89 -9.71 6.52 31.06
CA ASP A 89 -9.42 5.70 32.24
C ASP A 89 -8.44 4.55 31.97
N GLY A 90 -7.82 4.53 30.78
CA GLY A 90 -6.85 3.51 30.38
C GLY A 90 -7.46 2.20 29.89
N LYS A 91 -8.79 2.08 29.79
CA LYS A 91 -9.42 0.89 29.21
C LYS A 91 -9.06 0.78 27.72
N GLU A 92 -8.46 -0.35 27.33
CA GLU A 92 -8.08 -0.68 25.94
C GLU A 92 -9.29 -1.18 25.14
N TYR A 93 -9.32 -0.79 23.87
CA TYR A 93 -10.26 -1.22 22.85
C TYR A 93 -9.49 -1.63 21.60
N ARG A 94 -10.05 -2.57 20.84
CA ARG A 94 -9.43 -3.15 19.65
C ARG A 94 -10.49 -3.39 18.59
N GLU A 95 -10.27 -2.84 17.41
CA GLU A 95 -11.16 -2.99 16.25
C GLU A 95 -10.35 -3.52 15.07
N LYS A 96 -10.95 -4.44 14.31
CA LYS A 96 -10.37 -4.99 13.09
C LYS A 96 -11.21 -4.56 11.90
N PHE A 97 -10.55 -4.25 10.79
CA PHE A 97 -11.21 -3.85 9.55
C PHE A 97 -10.50 -4.46 8.35
N ASN A 98 -11.19 -4.51 7.22
CA ASN A 98 -10.61 -4.92 5.95
C ASN A 98 -11.17 -4.10 4.79
N TRP A 99 -10.35 -3.91 3.76
CA TRP A 99 -10.74 -3.27 2.51
C TRP A 99 -10.27 -4.11 1.34
N LYS A 100 -11.14 -4.33 0.36
CA LYS A 100 -10.69 -4.86 -0.93
C LYS A 100 -9.93 -3.76 -1.66
N TYR A 101 -8.65 -3.97 -1.92
CA TYR A 101 -7.82 -3.00 -2.63
C TYR A 101 -6.97 -3.71 -3.67
N ARG A 102 -7.27 -3.44 -4.94
CA ARG A 102 -6.46 -3.96 -6.03
C ARG A 102 -5.25 -3.06 -6.22
N VAL A 103 -4.11 -3.48 -5.68
CA VAL A 103 -2.83 -2.85 -5.96
C VAL A 103 -2.62 -2.87 -7.46
N ARG A 104 -2.53 -1.69 -8.08
CA ARG A 104 -2.12 -1.58 -9.48
C ARG A 104 -0.64 -1.93 -9.57
N ARG A 105 -0.34 -3.22 -9.68
CA ARG A 105 1.00 -3.77 -9.98
C ARG A 105 1.45 -3.48 -11.43
N LYS A 106 0.92 -2.42 -12.06
CA LYS A 106 1.28 -2.04 -13.43
C LYS A 106 2.49 -1.12 -13.37
N GLY A 107 3.65 -1.70 -13.64
CA GLY A 107 4.78 -0.90 -14.07
C GLY A 107 5.62 -1.61 -15.12
N PHE A 108 5.01 -2.54 -15.86
CA PHE A 108 5.63 -3.25 -16.95
C PHE A 108 4.62 -3.66 -18.02
N HIS A 109 5.05 -3.63 -19.28
CA HIS A 109 4.35 -4.24 -20.40
C HIS A 109 5.31 -5.06 -21.26
N ILE A 110 4.74 -6.00 -22.01
CA ILE A 110 5.46 -6.75 -23.04
C ILE A 110 5.13 -6.12 -24.39
N GLU A 111 6.16 -5.86 -25.20
CA GLU A 111 5.99 -5.46 -26.57
C GLU A 111 6.97 -6.17 -27.50
N LYS A 112 6.69 -6.14 -28.80
CA LYS A 112 7.64 -6.58 -29.82
C LYS A 112 8.67 -5.50 -30.07
N ASN A 113 9.91 -5.82 -29.77
CA ASN A 113 11.05 -4.95 -29.98
C ASN A 113 11.21 -4.60 -31.47
N LYS A 114 11.37 -3.31 -31.80
CA LYS A 114 11.51 -2.84 -33.19
C LYS A 114 12.96 -2.67 -33.62
N GLU A 115 13.88 -2.50 -32.68
CA GLU A 115 15.27 -2.13 -32.95
C GLU A 115 16.26 -2.95 -32.11
N LYS A 116 17.56 -2.86 -32.36
CA LYS A 116 18.55 -3.55 -31.51
C LYS A 116 18.71 -2.80 -30.19
N VAL A 117 18.27 -3.40 -29.09
CA VAL A 117 18.39 -2.82 -27.74
C VAL A 117 19.24 -3.70 -26.83
N LYS A 118 19.67 -3.17 -25.68
CA LYS A 118 20.46 -3.92 -24.68
C LYS A 118 19.60 -4.28 -23.48
N CYS A 119 19.65 -5.53 -23.07
CA CYS A 119 18.99 -5.96 -21.84
C CYS A 119 19.69 -5.33 -20.62
N THR A 120 18.90 -4.71 -19.73
CA THR A 120 19.39 -4.05 -18.52
C THR A 120 20.03 -5.04 -17.52
N LEU A 121 19.57 -6.30 -17.51
CA LEU A 121 20.10 -7.36 -16.63
C LEU A 121 21.40 -7.98 -17.17
N CYS A 122 21.33 -8.69 -18.30
CA CYS A 122 22.47 -9.48 -18.78
C CYS A 122 23.41 -8.72 -19.72
N ARG A 123 23.08 -7.47 -20.08
CA ARG A 123 23.79 -6.66 -21.08
C ARG A 123 23.86 -7.30 -22.49
N GLY A 124 23.17 -8.42 -22.70
CA GLY A 124 22.99 -9.06 -24.00
C GLY A 124 22.17 -8.19 -24.95
N THR A 125 22.46 -8.30 -26.25
CA THR A 125 21.70 -7.61 -27.30
C THR A 125 20.39 -8.33 -27.54
N ILE A 126 19.29 -7.58 -27.56
CA ILE A 126 17.97 -8.04 -27.95
C ILE A 126 17.77 -7.67 -29.42
N LEU A 127 17.52 -8.65 -30.27
CA LEU A 127 17.27 -8.43 -31.68
C LEU A 127 15.84 -7.92 -31.94
N PRO A 128 15.61 -7.21 -33.05
CA PRO A 128 14.26 -6.84 -33.50
C PRO A 128 13.36 -8.08 -33.67
N GLY A 129 12.07 -7.90 -33.41
CA GLY A 129 11.04 -8.95 -33.55
C GLY A 129 10.88 -9.86 -32.33
N LEU A 130 11.77 -9.77 -31.34
CA LEU A 130 11.67 -10.50 -30.07
C LEU A 130 10.78 -9.76 -29.07
N ASP A 131 10.11 -10.53 -28.21
CA ASP A 131 9.35 -9.97 -27.10
C ASP A 131 10.30 -9.42 -26.03
N ILE A 132 10.05 -8.17 -25.64
CA ILE A 132 10.76 -7.48 -24.57
C ILE A 132 9.80 -7.07 -23.48
N LEU A 133 10.32 -6.96 -22.27
CA LEU A 133 9.60 -6.41 -21.15
C LEU A 133 10.18 -5.02 -20.82
N ILE A 134 9.32 -4.02 -20.82
CA ILE A 134 9.67 -2.62 -20.58
C ILE A 134 9.11 -2.19 -19.23
N CYS A 135 9.94 -1.51 -18.44
CA CYS A 135 9.50 -0.88 -17.20
C CYS A 135 8.79 0.44 -17.46
N ASP A 136 7.49 0.52 -17.21
CA ASP A 136 6.69 1.74 -17.35
C ASP A 136 7.19 2.88 -16.45
N LYS A 137 7.86 2.52 -15.34
CA LYS A 137 8.37 3.51 -14.38
C LYS A 137 9.66 4.19 -14.83
N CYS A 138 10.57 3.46 -15.49
CA CYS A 138 11.93 3.98 -15.75
C CYS A 138 12.49 3.71 -17.16
N GLY A 139 11.68 3.09 -18.02
CA GLY A 139 12.02 2.72 -19.39
C GLY A 139 13.05 1.60 -19.52
N ALA A 140 13.46 0.95 -18.42
CA ALA A 140 14.43 -0.13 -18.48
C ALA A 140 13.88 -1.33 -19.26
N VAL A 141 14.68 -1.82 -20.20
CA VAL A 141 14.30 -2.92 -21.10
C VAL A 141 14.98 -4.22 -20.68
N TYR A 142 14.24 -5.32 -20.73
CA TYR A 142 14.73 -6.64 -20.39
C TYR A 142 14.31 -7.67 -21.44
N HIS A 143 15.12 -8.72 -21.61
CA HIS A 143 14.58 -9.97 -22.15
C HIS A 143 13.50 -10.48 -21.20
N VAL A 144 12.38 -10.97 -21.74
CA VAL A 144 11.31 -11.60 -20.94
C VAL A 144 11.86 -12.66 -19.96
N PRO A 145 12.71 -13.64 -20.35
CA PRO A 145 13.28 -14.61 -19.41
C PRO A 145 14.24 -13.97 -18.39
N CYS A 146 14.93 -12.89 -18.74
CA CYS A 146 15.78 -12.16 -17.79
C CYS A 146 14.94 -11.47 -16.72
N ALA A 147 13.85 -10.82 -17.11
CA ALA A 147 12.93 -10.19 -16.18
C ALA A 147 12.30 -11.24 -15.24
N LYS A 148 11.83 -12.38 -15.77
CA LYS A 148 11.26 -13.47 -14.96
C LYS A 148 12.22 -13.96 -13.87
N ARG A 149 13.52 -14.10 -14.21
CA ARG A 149 14.54 -14.50 -13.24
C ARG A 149 14.86 -13.43 -12.19
N ALA A 150 14.85 -12.16 -12.57
CA ALA A 150 15.23 -11.08 -11.68
C ALA A 150 14.13 -10.69 -10.68
N GLY A 151 12.85 -10.92 -11.00
CA GLY A 151 11.70 -10.63 -10.12
C GLY A 151 11.42 -9.14 -9.86
N LYS A 152 12.37 -8.24 -10.17
CA LYS A 152 12.22 -6.77 -10.09
C LYS A 152 13.15 -6.04 -11.07
N CYS A 153 12.78 -4.82 -11.42
CA CYS A 153 13.60 -3.91 -12.22
C CYS A 153 14.87 -3.50 -11.45
N LEU A 154 16.03 -3.72 -12.06
CA LEU A 154 17.33 -3.34 -11.48
C LEU A 154 17.55 -1.83 -11.40
N LYS A 155 16.87 -1.04 -12.25
CA LYS A 155 17.06 0.41 -12.31
C LYS A 155 16.25 1.15 -11.24
N CYS A 156 15.01 0.73 -10.98
CA CYS A 156 14.07 1.46 -10.10
C CYS A 156 13.46 0.60 -8.98
N GLY A 157 13.84 -0.68 -8.88
CA GLY A 157 13.36 -1.60 -7.86
C GLY A 157 11.92 -2.10 -8.04
N ASN A 158 11.20 -1.64 -9.07
CA ASN A 158 9.79 -1.99 -9.28
C ASN A 158 9.65 -3.51 -9.53
N PRO A 159 8.80 -4.26 -8.78
CA PRO A 159 8.68 -5.71 -8.93
C PRO A 159 8.01 -6.08 -10.25
N PHE A 160 8.59 -7.04 -10.98
CA PHE A 160 7.98 -7.54 -12.21
C PHE A 160 6.73 -8.33 -11.86
N ASN A 161 5.55 -7.91 -12.34
CA ASN A 161 4.34 -8.70 -12.26
C ASN A 161 4.03 -9.27 -13.66
N PHE A 162 3.98 -10.60 -13.79
CA PHE A 162 3.71 -11.31 -15.05
C PHE A 162 2.29 -11.87 -15.12
N GLU A 163 1.40 -11.44 -14.21
CA GLU A 163 -0.04 -11.76 -14.21
C GLU A 163 -0.77 -11.20 -15.43
#